data_AF-A0A919RI45-F1
#
_entry.id   AF-A0A919RI45-F1
#
_cell.length_a   1.000
_cell.length_b   1.000
_cell.length_c   1.000
_cell.angle_alpha   90.00
_cell.angle_beta   90.00
_cell.angle_gamma   90.00
#
_symmetry.space_group_name_H-M   'P 1'
#
loop_
_entity.id
_entity.type
_entity.pdbx_description
1 polymer ?
#
loop_
_entity_poly.entity_id
_entity_poly.type
_entity_poly.pdbx_seq_one_letter_code
_entity_poly.pdbx_strand_id
1 'polypeptide(L)'
;MAVDWPLALLAGCGTVTGSTDSTGSAEVIYACHGTEVPLDVLANGRLASTLGENGQAALRGTEVSPIGDPATWRVIEEGGERVALVRPLDPPGKREQGSLFTHEVRVIERFGPPDAEGRPGWHLKKSSRCDLKRVLSGLHDVDITLNPAAAPSGNGVPLLVTEGECVSGRTADGRIRLVALEETTAEVRVVIGVEPVNDGKPQTCIGNPATPYTLELAAPLGGRKLVNAGVHPASEVVAP
;
A
#
# COMPACT_ATOMS: atom_id res chain seq x y z
N MET A 1 -49.66 -4.68 60.88
CA MET A 1 -49.08 -3.34 61.13
C MET A 1 -48.27 -3.00 59.90
N ALA A 2 -48.81 -2.10 59.09
CA ALA A 2 -48.22 -1.60 57.85
C ALA A 2 -47.22 -0.49 58.17
N VAL A 3 -46.12 -0.43 57.43
CA VAL A 3 -45.31 0.78 57.33
C VAL A 3 -44.92 0.96 55.87
N ASP A 4 -45.46 2.02 55.31
CA ASP A 4 -45.21 2.60 54.00
C ASP A 4 -43.71 2.87 53.74
N TRP A 5 -43.28 2.65 52.50
CA TRP A 5 -42.05 3.22 51.96
C TRP A 5 -42.37 4.12 50.76
N PRO A 6 -41.76 5.31 50.67
CA PRO A 6 -42.13 6.31 49.69
C PRO A 6 -41.50 6.05 48.32
N LEU A 7 -42.28 6.38 47.28
CA LEU A 7 -41.81 6.61 45.92
C LEU A 7 -40.81 7.79 45.89
N ALA A 8 -39.64 7.56 45.29
CA ALA A 8 -38.74 8.61 44.84
C ALA A 8 -38.85 8.76 43.31
N LEU A 9 -39.43 9.88 42.88
CA LEU A 9 -39.39 10.38 41.51
C LEU A 9 -38.06 11.10 41.29
N LEU A 10 -37.23 10.61 40.37
CA LEU A 10 -36.08 11.35 39.84
C LEU A 10 -36.38 11.77 38.40
N ALA A 11 -36.71 13.05 38.24
CA ALA A 11 -36.61 13.77 36.99
C ALA A 11 -35.15 14.22 36.81
N GLY A 12 -34.52 13.85 35.70
CA GLY A 12 -33.15 14.26 35.34
C GLY A 12 -33.08 14.60 33.86
N CYS A 13 -32.75 15.87 33.59
CA CYS A 13 -32.65 16.49 32.27
C CYS A 13 -31.55 15.88 31.40
N GLY A 14 -31.71 16.05 30.08
CA GLY A 14 -30.88 15.45 29.06
C GLY A 14 -29.45 15.98 28.98
N THR A 15 -28.61 15.13 28.42
CA THR A 15 -27.38 15.49 27.73
C THR A 15 -27.37 14.72 26.43
N VAL A 16 -27.69 15.39 25.33
CA VAL A 16 -27.39 14.90 23.98
C VAL A 16 -25.88 15.01 23.84
N THR A 17 -25.16 13.92 24.10
CA THR A 17 -23.78 13.78 23.65
C THR A 17 -23.83 13.66 22.13
N GLY A 18 -23.59 14.78 21.46
CA GLY A 18 -23.23 14.80 20.06
C GLY A 18 -22.02 13.90 19.88
N SER A 19 -22.25 12.73 19.31
CA SER A 19 -21.19 11.92 18.75
C SER A 19 -20.71 12.68 17.53
N THR A 20 -19.61 13.39 17.69
CA THR A 20 -18.82 13.85 16.55
C THR A 20 -18.34 12.58 15.87
N ASP A 21 -19.07 12.14 14.85
CA ASP A 21 -18.53 11.23 13.86
C ASP A 21 -17.33 11.94 13.24
N SER A 22 -16.16 11.68 13.82
CA SER A 22 -14.91 11.80 13.10
C SER A 22 -15.01 10.75 12.02
N THR A 23 -15.47 11.17 10.84
CA THR A 23 -15.21 10.47 9.59
C THR A 23 -13.70 10.45 9.41
N GLY A 24 -13.03 9.59 10.16
CA GLY A 24 -11.62 9.32 10.03
C GLY A 24 -11.43 8.76 8.64
N SER A 25 -10.86 9.55 7.74
CA SER A 25 -10.34 9.03 6.48
C SER A 25 -9.42 7.88 6.85
N ALA A 26 -9.81 6.66 6.48
CA ALA A 26 -8.97 5.48 6.73
C ALA A 26 -7.56 5.78 6.23
N GLU A 27 -6.57 5.54 7.09
CA GLU A 27 -5.17 5.76 6.78
C GLU A 27 -4.81 5.01 5.49
N VAL A 28 -4.20 5.73 4.54
CA VAL A 28 -3.76 5.11 3.29
C VAL A 28 -2.41 4.47 3.53
N ILE A 29 -2.38 3.14 3.46
CA ILE A 29 -1.18 2.34 3.61
C ILE A 29 -0.76 1.81 2.23
N TYR A 30 0.53 1.93 1.94
CA TYR A 30 1.17 1.28 0.81
C TYR A 30 2.04 0.11 1.29
N ALA A 31 2.47 -0.75 0.39
CA ALA A 31 3.37 -1.84 0.69
C ALA A 31 4.49 -1.92 -0.35
N CYS A 32 5.67 -2.31 0.15
CA CYS A 32 6.83 -2.69 -0.64
C CYS A 32 7.18 -4.15 -0.32
N HIS A 33 6.75 -5.08 -1.18
CA HIS A 33 6.96 -6.53 -0.99
C HIS A 33 6.54 -7.01 0.41
N GLY A 34 5.34 -6.61 0.85
CA GLY A 34 4.79 -6.95 2.18
C GLY A 34 5.34 -6.11 3.35
N THR A 35 6.16 -5.09 3.10
CA THR A 35 6.53 -4.10 4.12
C THR A 35 5.57 -2.93 4.01
N GLU A 36 4.69 -2.76 4.99
CA GLU A 36 3.73 -1.66 5.03
C GLU A 36 4.44 -0.31 5.24
N VAL A 37 3.97 0.70 4.52
CA VAL A 37 4.49 2.06 4.48
C VAL A 37 3.29 3.01 4.51
N PRO A 38 2.96 3.58 5.67
CA PRO A 38 1.95 4.63 5.77
C PRO A 38 2.26 5.81 4.86
N LEU A 39 1.22 6.40 4.24
CA LEU A 39 1.41 7.54 3.34
C LEU A 39 1.96 8.78 4.07
N ASP A 40 1.57 8.99 5.32
CA ASP A 40 2.08 10.09 6.14
C ASP A 40 3.58 9.92 6.44
N VAL A 41 4.07 8.68 6.59
CA VAL A 41 5.51 8.40 6.69
C VAL A 41 6.23 8.92 5.46
N LEU A 42 5.69 8.74 4.24
CA LEU A 42 6.34 9.21 3.00
C LEU A 42 6.43 10.74 2.91
N ALA A 43 5.42 11.45 3.42
CA ALA A 43 5.36 12.91 3.37
C ALA A 43 6.09 13.59 4.54
N ASN A 44 5.85 13.10 5.75
CA ASN A 44 6.16 13.76 7.02
C ASN A 44 6.95 12.87 7.98
N GLY A 45 7.27 11.63 7.61
CA GLY A 45 7.96 10.68 8.46
C GLY A 45 9.34 11.17 8.89
N ARG A 46 9.71 10.80 10.12
CA ARG A 46 11.01 11.12 10.71
C ARG A 46 12.15 10.59 9.84
N LEU A 47 13.25 11.34 9.75
CA LEU A 47 14.42 10.96 8.95
C LEU A 47 15.33 9.97 9.70
N ALA A 48 16.00 9.09 8.95
CA ALA A 48 16.93 8.12 9.54
C ALA A 48 18.16 8.78 10.19
N SER A 49 18.46 10.03 9.86
CA SER A 49 19.46 10.86 10.56
C SER A 49 19.14 11.10 12.04
N THR A 50 17.90 10.83 12.46
CA THR A 50 17.42 11.00 13.84
C THR A 50 17.12 9.67 14.54
N LEU A 51 17.60 8.55 14.00
CA LEU A 51 17.48 7.23 14.65
C LEU A 51 18.11 7.24 16.04
N GLY A 52 17.45 6.57 16.98
CA GLY A 52 17.96 6.32 18.32
C GLY A 52 18.99 5.20 18.36
N GLU A 53 19.38 4.78 19.56
CA GLU A 53 20.44 3.79 19.76
C GLU A 53 20.17 2.46 19.04
N ASN A 54 18.92 1.99 19.07
CA ASN A 54 18.51 0.76 18.38
C ASN A 54 18.62 0.91 16.87
N GLY A 55 18.11 2.00 16.28
CA GLY A 55 18.28 2.29 14.86
C GLY A 55 19.74 2.38 14.43
N GLN A 56 20.56 3.08 15.22
CA GLN A 56 22.00 3.19 14.96
C GLN A 56 22.72 1.84 15.06
N ALA A 57 22.36 1.01 16.04
CA ALA A 57 22.88 -0.34 16.16
C ALA A 57 22.45 -1.25 15.01
N ALA A 58 21.18 -1.14 14.58
CA ALA A 58 20.64 -1.88 13.44
C ALA A 58 21.40 -1.54 12.15
N LEU A 59 21.71 -0.27 11.89
CA LEU A 59 22.51 0.15 10.73
C LEU A 59 23.95 -0.38 10.70
N ARG A 60 24.46 -0.87 11.84
CA ARG A 60 25.76 -1.54 11.97
C ARG A 60 25.63 -3.08 12.03
N GLY A 61 24.42 -3.60 11.82
CA GLY A 61 24.12 -5.02 11.86
C GLY A 61 24.84 -5.81 10.76
N THR A 62 24.82 -7.13 10.91
CA THR A 62 25.38 -8.06 9.94
C THR A 62 24.61 -7.97 8.61
N GLU A 63 25.35 -8.01 7.49
CA GLU A 63 24.83 -7.88 6.11
C GLU A 63 24.17 -6.53 5.78
N VAL A 64 24.10 -5.60 6.75
CA VAL A 64 23.54 -4.27 6.53
C VAL A 64 24.59 -3.41 5.83
N SER A 65 24.40 -3.22 4.52
CA SER A 65 25.22 -2.28 3.75
C SER A 65 24.93 -0.83 4.16
N PRO A 66 25.92 0.09 4.09
CA PRO A 66 25.71 1.50 4.35
C PRO A 66 24.56 2.08 3.51
N ILE A 67 23.67 2.85 4.15
CA ILE A 67 22.48 3.40 3.50
C ILE A 67 22.76 4.69 2.69
N GLY A 68 24.00 5.16 2.67
CA GLY A 68 24.37 6.47 2.13
C GLY A 68 23.94 7.59 3.08
N ASP A 69 23.40 8.68 2.55
CA ASP A 69 22.91 9.81 3.34
C ASP A 69 21.63 9.45 4.12
N PRO A 70 21.68 9.37 5.48
CA PRO A 70 20.52 9.06 6.29
C PRO A 70 19.38 10.08 6.21
N ALA A 71 19.64 11.32 5.78
CA ALA A 71 18.60 12.33 5.58
C ALA A 71 17.68 12.04 4.38
N THR A 72 18.09 11.14 3.49
CA THR A 72 17.26 10.69 2.35
C THR A 72 16.30 9.56 2.71
N TRP A 73 16.47 8.95 3.89
CA TRP A 73 15.66 7.83 4.35
C TRP A 73 14.68 8.29 5.41
N ARG A 74 13.46 7.75 5.35
CA ARG A 74 12.44 7.91 6.36
C ARG A 74 12.27 6.63 7.18
N VAL A 75 11.97 6.82 8.45
CA VAL A 75 11.74 5.72 9.39
C VAL A 75 10.29 5.29 9.27
N ILE A 76 10.07 4.05 8.82
CA ILE A 76 8.77 3.37 8.90
C ILE A 76 8.56 2.89 10.34
N GLU A 77 9.58 2.23 10.90
CA GLU A 77 9.51 1.59 12.21
C GLU A 77 10.89 1.64 12.88
N GLU A 78 10.92 1.90 14.18
CA GLU A 78 12.12 1.74 15.01
C GLU A 78 11.70 1.12 16.36
N GLY A 79 12.17 -0.09 16.63
CA GLY A 79 11.92 -0.82 17.87
C GLY A 79 13.14 -1.60 18.34
N GLY A 80 12.96 -2.36 19.43
CA GLY A 80 14.04 -3.19 20.00
C GLY A 80 14.45 -4.38 19.12
N GLU A 81 13.52 -4.89 18.32
CA GLU A 81 13.68 -6.11 17.50
C GLU A 81 13.70 -5.84 16.00
N ARG A 82 13.26 -4.65 15.58
CA ARG A 82 13.03 -4.34 14.16
C ARG A 82 13.22 -2.85 13.86
N VAL A 83 13.86 -2.58 12.73
CA VAL A 83 14.00 -1.24 12.15
C VAL A 83 13.67 -1.33 10.67
N ALA A 84 12.73 -0.51 10.21
CA ALA A 84 12.33 -0.45 8.82
C ALA A 84 12.45 0.98 8.29
N LEU A 85 13.10 1.13 7.14
CA LEU A 85 13.35 2.41 6.48
C LEU A 85 12.85 2.37 5.04
N VAL A 86 12.40 3.52 4.54
CA VAL A 86 12.03 3.73 3.14
C VAL A 86 12.69 4.98 2.59
N ARG A 87 13.05 4.98 1.32
CA ARG A 87 13.38 6.22 0.59
C ARG A 87 12.78 6.21 -0.82
N PRO A 88 12.46 7.39 -1.37
CA PRO A 88 12.25 7.52 -2.81
C PRO A 88 13.57 7.29 -3.57
N LEU A 89 13.46 6.83 -4.81
CA LEU A 89 14.56 6.73 -5.76
C LEU A 89 14.49 7.94 -6.72
N ASP A 90 15.61 8.65 -6.85
CA ASP A 90 15.76 9.74 -7.78
C ASP A 90 17.07 9.59 -8.60
N PRO A 91 16.99 9.28 -9.91
CA PRO A 91 15.77 9.01 -10.67
C PRO A 91 15.13 7.66 -10.28
N PRO A 92 13.84 7.43 -10.60
CA PRO A 92 13.23 6.11 -10.49
C PRO A 92 14.03 5.05 -11.25
N GLY A 93 14.17 3.86 -10.65
CA GLY A 93 14.78 2.72 -11.32
C GLY A 93 13.86 2.15 -12.41
N LYS A 94 14.42 1.49 -13.43
CA LYS A 94 13.65 0.79 -14.47
C LYS A 94 13.79 -0.72 -14.32
N ARG A 95 12.70 -1.46 -14.47
CA ARG A 95 12.71 -2.91 -14.75
C ARG A 95 13.05 -3.13 -16.22
N GLU A 96 13.59 -4.31 -16.55
CA GLU A 96 13.82 -4.71 -17.95
C GLU A 96 12.53 -4.69 -18.80
N GLN A 97 11.37 -4.82 -18.14
CA GLN A 97 10.04 -4.80 -18.74
C GLN A 97 9.38 -3.40 -18.70
N GLY A 98 10.13 -2.34 -18.41
CA GLY A 98 9.65 -0.95 -18.47
C GLY A 98 9.00 -0.40 -17.20
N SER A 99 8.49 -1.24 -16.28
CA SER A 99 7.91 -0.76 -15.00
C SER A 99 8.98 -0.09 -14.13
N LEU A 100 8.59 0.93 -13.37
CA LEU A 100 9.52 1.69 -12.53
C LEU A 100 9.61 1.11 -11.12
N PHE A 101 10.78 1.24 -10.51
CA PHE A 101 10.94 1.21 -9.06
C PHE A 101 11.03 2.64 -8.56
N THR A 102 10.11 3.04 -7.70
CA THR A 102 10.05 4.41 -7.18
C THR A 102 10.65 4.52 -5.79
N HIS A 103 10.77 3.41 -5.07
CA HIS A 103 11.23 3.37 -3.69
C HIS A 103 12.20 2.23 -3.43
N GLU A 104 12.94 2.38 -2.35
CA GLU A 104 13.76 1.35 -1.75
C GLU A 104 13.40 1.19 -0.28
N VAL A 105 13.27 -0.05 0.18
CA VAL A 105 13.02 -0.39 1.58
C VAL A 105 14.20 -1.19 2.15
N ARG A 106 14.51 -0.91 3.42
CA ARG A 106 15.43 -1.68 4.25
C ARG A 106 14.70 -2.15 5.49
N VAL A 107 14.75 -3.46 5.74
CA VAL A 107 14.22 -4.06 6.97
C VAL A 107 15.36 -4.79 7.65
N ILE A 108 15.61 -4.44 8.90
CA ILE A 108 16.66 -4.99 9.75
C ILE A 108 15.97 -5.55 10.99
N GLU A 109 16.28 -6.78 11.34
CA GLU A 109 15.65 -7.47 12.47
C GLU A 109 16.69 -8.12 13.36
N ARG A 110 16.31 -8.38 14.60
CA ARG A 110 17.07 -9.24 15.49
C ARG A 110 16.72 -10.70 15.26
N PHE A 111 17.71 -11.51 14.93
CA PHE A 111 17.59 -12.97 14.89
C PHE A 111 18.94 -13.65 15.03
N GLY A 112 18.94 -14.97 15.16
CA GLY A 112 20.15 -15.78 15.34
C GLY A 112 20.52 -15.99 16.81
N PRO A 113 21.68 -16.62 17.07
CA PRO A 113 22.15 -16.88 18.43
C PRO A 113 22.37 -15.57 19.20
N PRO A 114 22.03 -15.52 20.51
CA PRO A 114 22.28 -14.33 21.31
C PRO A 114 23.77 -14.07 21.53
N ASP A 115 24.12 -12.79 21.66
CA ASP A 115 25.44 -12.33 22.09
C ASP A 115 25.70 -12.60 23.59
N ALA A 116 26.84 -12.14 24.11
CA ALA A 116 27.19 -12.28 25.52
C ALA A 116 26.21 -11.57 26.46
N GLU A 117 25.48 -10.58 25.95
CA GLU A 117 24.42 -9.83 26.62
C GLU A 117 23.03 -10.49 26.48
N GLY A 118 22.95 -11.67 25.85
CA GLY A 118 21.71 -12.44 25.74
C GLY A 118 20.75 -11.96 24.66
N ARG A 119 21.18 -11.07 23.75
CA ARG A 119 20.33 -10.51 22.69
C ARG A 119 20.73 -11.04 21.32
N PRO A 120 19.79 -11.43 20.44
CA PRO A 120 20.13 -11.74 19.06
C PRO A 120 20.77 -10.53 18.36
N GLY A 121 21.70 -10.81 17.44
CA GLY A 121 22.35 -9.79 16.63
C GLY A 121 21.36 -9.08 15.70
N TRP A 122 21.70 -7.88 15.25
CA TRP A 122 20.98 -7.21 14.16
C TRP A 122 21.42 -7.77 12.81
N HIS A 123 20.48 -8.12 11.96
CA HIS A 123 20.73 -8.69 10.64
C HIS A 123 19.84 -8.06 9.58
N LEU A 124 20.36 -7.89 8.37
CA LEU A 124 19.56 -7.48 7.23
C LEU A 124 18.51 -8.55 6.92
N LYS A 125 17.23 -8.23 7.11
CA LYS A 125 16.12 -9.10 6.72
C LYS A 125 15.73 -8.91 5.26
N LYS A 126 15.67 -7.65 4.81
CA LYS A 126 15.21 -7.28 3.47
C LYS A 126 15.89 -6.03 2.97
N SER A 127 16.29 -6.07 1.72
CA SER A 127 16.79 -4.94 0.94
C SER A 127 16.18 -5.04 -0.45
N SER A 128 15.15 -4.24 -0.72
CA SER A 128 14.37 -4.37 -1.96
C SER A 128 14.00 -3.02 -2.55
N ARG A 129 14.00 -2.95 -3.88
CA ARG A 129 13.40 -1.87 -4.65
C ARG A 129 11.99 -2.26 -5.07
N CYS A 130 11.07 -1.30 -5.11
CA CYS A 130 9.67 -1.49 -5.43
C CYS A 130 9.06 -0.21 -5.98
N ASP A 131 7.98 -0.35 -6.72
CA ASP A 131 6.89 0.60 -6.73
C ASP A 131 5.98 0.31 -5.54
N LEU A 132 5.63 1.35 -4.78
CA LEU A 132 4.75 1.20 -3.62
C LEU A 132 3.33 0.93 -4.10
N LYS A 133 2.75 -0.21 -3.72
CA LYS A 133 1.37 -0.60 -4.06
C LYS A 133 0.45 -0.36 -2.88
N ARG A 134 -0.73 0.20 -3.10
CA ARG A 134 -1.71 0.45 -2.04
C ARG A 134 -2.16 -0.89 -1.46
N VAL A 135 -2.24 -0.99 -0.13
CA VAL A 135 -2.83 -2.16 0.54
C VAL A 135 -4.35 -2.09 0.38
N LEU A 136 -4.94 -3.14 -0.20
CA LEU A 136 -6.37 -3.23 -0.47
C LEU A 136 -6.97 -4.36 0.37
N SER A 137 -7.99 -4.05 1.17
CA SER A 137 -8.59 -5.05 2.06
C SER A 137 -9.22 -6.20 1.25
N GLY A 138 -8.68 -7.41 1.40
CA GLY A 138 -9.18 -8.62 0.74
C GLY A 138 -8.96 -8.68 -0.77
N LEU A 139 -8.18 -7.75 -1.35
CA LEU A 139 -7.88 -7.69 -2.78
C LEU A 139 -6.37 -7.70 -3.00
N HIS A 140 -5.93 -8.32 -4.09
CA HIS A 140 -4.55 -8.28 -4.55
C HIS A 140 -4.31 -7.05 -5.43
N ASP A 141 -3.06 -6.57 -5.42
CA ASP A 141 -2.63 -5.50 -6.30
C ASP A 141 -2.51 -5.96 -7.76
N VAL A 142 -2.57 -4.97 -8.64
CA VAL A 142 -2.54 -5.18 -10.09
C VAL A 142 -1.68 -4.13 -10.77
N ASP A 143 -1.20 -4.49 -11.94
CA ASP A 143 -0.75 -3.55 -12.95
C ASP A 143 -1.90 -3.26 -13.93
N ILE A 144 -2.02 -2.00 -14.33
CA ILE A 144 -3.04 -1.54 -15.29
C ILE A 144 -2.38 -0.83 -16.47
N THR A 145 -2.81 -1.15 -17.68
CA THR A 145 -2.42 -0.48 -18.91
C THR A 145 -3.64 -0.21 -19.79
N LEU A 146 -3.50 0.70 -20.75
CA LEU A 146 -4.52 0.87 -21.79
C LEU A 146 -4.53 -0.36 -22.70
N ASN A 147 -5.72 -0.81 -23.11
CA ASN A 147 -5.82 -1.91 -24.07
C ASN A 147 -5.46 -1.41 -25.48
N PRO A 148 -4.35 -1.84 -26.10
CA PRO A 148 -3.95 -1.37 -27.42
C PRO A 148 -4.89 -1.85 -28.55
N ALA A 149 -5.71 -2.88 -28.28
CA ALA A 149 -6.68 -3.39 -29.24
C ALA A 149 -7.99 -2.57 -29.30
N ALA A 150 -8.21 -1.64 -28.35
CA ALA A 150 -9.43 -0.86 -28.27
C ALA A 150 -9.18 0.54 -27.71
N ALA A 151 -9.53 1.57 -28.49
CA ALA A 151 -9.43 2.95 -28.03
C ALA A 151 -10.57 3.31 -27.06
N PRO A 152 -10.37 4.25 -26.13
CA PRO A 152 -11.44 4.83 -25.33
C PRO A 152 -12.54 5.39 -26.24
N SER A 153 -13.81 5.08 -25.94
CA SER A 153 -14.95 5.55 -26.74
C SER A 153 -16.17 5.76 -25.86
N GLY A 154 -16.91 6.84 -26.11
CA GLY A 154 -17.98 7.28 -25.21
C GLY A 154 -17.45 7.43 -23.79
N ASN A 155 -18.09 6.77 -22.84
CA ASN A 155 -17.71 6.77 -21.43
C ASN A 155 -16.84 5.56 -21.03
N GLY A 156 -16.56 4.65 -21.94
CA GLY A 156 -15.79 3.43 -21.67
C GLY A 156 -14.31 3.61 -21.96
N VAL A 157 -13.46 3.23 -21.02
CA VAL A 157 -12.01 3.16 -21.19
C VAL A 157 -11.55 1.71 -21.13
N PRO A 158 -11.16 1.11 -22.27
CA PRO A 158 -10.62 -0.25 -22.31
C PRO A 158 -9.25 -0.35 -21.65
N LEU A 159 -9.15 -1.18 -20.62
CA LEU A 159 -7.94 -1.47 -19.85
C LEU A 159 -7.54 -2.94 -20.01
N LEU A 160 -6.27 -3.19 -19.73
CA LEU A 160 -5.73 -4.50 -19.41
C LEU A 160 -5.31 -4.51 -17.95
N VAL A 161 -5.78 -5.49 -17.20
CA VAL A 161 -5.49 -5.68 -15.77
C VAL A 161 -4.67 -6.95 -15.61
N THR A 162 -3.47 -6.83 -15.04
CA THR A 162 -2.55 -7.94 -14.78
C THR A 162 -2.36 -8.09 -13.29
N GLU A 163 -2.63 -9.29 -12.75
CA GLU A 163 -2.45 -9.58 -11.32
C GLU A 163 -0.96 -9.58 -10.93
N GLY A 164 -0.64 -9.04 -9.75
CA GLY A 164 0.71 -9.13 -9.17
C GLY A 164 1.02 -10.49 -8.55
N GLU A 165 -0.01 -11.19 -8.05
CA GLU A 165 0.12 -12.45 -7.33
C GLU A 165 0.06 -13.67 -8.25
N CYS A 166 0.67 -14.79 -7.84
CA CYS A 166 0.70 -16.00 -8.68
C CYS A 166 -0.69 -16.63 -8.83
N VAL A 167 -1.18 -16.76 -10.07
CA VAL A 167 -2.52 -17.30 -10.36
C VAL A 167 -2.56 -18.51 -11.30
N SER A 168 -1.43 -19.20 -11.49
CA SER A 168 -1.32 -20.43 -12.31
C SER A 168 -1.76 -20.23 -13.76
N GLY A 169 -1.46 -19.08 -14.38
CA GLY A 169 -1.83 -18.80 -15.77
C GLY A 169 -3.30 -18.47 -15.99
N ARG A 170 -4.06 -18.16 -14.94
CA ARG A 170 -5.49 -17.81 -15.05
C ARG A 170 -5.70 -16.31 -15.19
N THR A 171 -6.76 -15.93 -15.89
CA THR A 171 -7.23 -14.55 -16.00
C THR A 171 -8.00 -14.12 -14.75
N ALA A 172 -8.18 -12.81 -14.59
CA ALA A 172 -8.93 -12.14 -13.53
C ALA A 172 -10.43 -11.99 -13.85
N ASP A 173 -10.97 -12.76 -14.80
CA ASP A 173 -12.35 -12.66 -15.25
C ASP A 173 -13.33 -12.75 -14.07
N GLY A 174 -14.20 -11.74 -13.95
CA GLY A 174 -15.19 -11.63 -12.86
C GLY A 174 -14.62 -11.29 -11.48
N ARG A 175 -13.29 -11.19 -11.31
CA ARG A 175 -12.62 -10.91 -10.02
C ARG A 175 -12.08 -9.49 -9.90
N ILE A 176 -12.02 -8.73 -10.99
CA ILE A 176 -11.58 -7.33 -10.99
C ILE A 176 -12.59 -6.48 -10.20
N ARG A 177 -12.09 -5.60 -9.33
CA ARG A 177 -12.88 -4.68 -8.51
C ARG A 177 -12.34 -3.26 -8.64
N LEU A 178 -13.23 -2.32 -8.99
CA LEU A 178 -12.97 -0.90 -8.89
C LEU A 178 -13.11 -0.48 -7.42
N VAL A 179 -11.99 -0.13 -6.78
CA VAL A 179 -11.94 0.24 -5.36
C VAL A 179 -12.22 1.73 -5.17
N ALA A 180 -11.66 2.56 -6.03
CA ALA A 180 -11.88 4.01 -6.00
C ALA A 180 -11.80 4.58 -7.42
N LEU A 181 -12.66 5.56 -7.68
CA LEU A 181 -12.67 6.34 -8.91
C LEU A 181 -12.90 7.81 -8.54
N GLU A 182 -11.96 8.65 -8.89
CA GLU A 182 -12.08 10.11 -8.75
C GLU A 182 -11.98 10.73 -10.14
N GLU A 183 -13.03 11.44 -10.54
CA GLU A 183 -13.08 12.12 -11.83
C GLU A 183 -13.02 13.63 -11.62
N THR A 184 -12.02 14.25 -12.22
CA THR A 184 -11.89 15.71 -12.29
C THR A 184 -11.95 16.16 -13.75
N THR A 185 -11.84 17.47 -13.98
CA THR A 185 -11.74 18.04 -15.32
C THR A 185 -10.39 17.81 -15.98
N ALA A 186 -9.35 17.46 -15.22
CA ALA A 186 -7.98 17.27 -15.72
C ALA A 186 -7.55 15.80 -15.74
N GLU A 187 -8.00 15.00 -14.78
CA GLU A 187 -7.60 13.62 -14.60
C GLU A 187 -8.71 12.72 -14.06
N VAL A 188 -8.59 11.43 -14.36
CA VAL A 188 -9.34 10.31 -13.83
C VAL A 188 -8.38 9.47 -13.03
N ARG A 189 -8.55 9.42 -11.70
CA ARG A 189 -7.71 8.63 -10.80
C ARG A 189 -8.43 7.35 -10.43
N VAL A 190 -7.77 6.21 -10.65
CA VAL A 190 -8.37 4.89 -10.46
C VAL A 190 -7.55 4.04 -9.50
N VAL A 191 -8.23 3.28 -8.66
CA VAL A 191 -7.68 2.18 -7.87
C VAL A 191 -8.45 0.93 -8.22
N ILE A 192 -7.77 -0.06 -8.81
CA ILE A 192 -8.32 -1.38 -9.11
C ILE A 192 -7.57 -2.39 -8.26
N GLY A 193 -8.29 -3.41 -7.79
CA GLY A 193 -7.73 -4.62 -7.21
C GLY A 193 -8.41 -5.84 -7.78
N VAL A 194 -7.91 -7.02 -7.45
CA VAL A 194 -8.50 -8.30 -7.89
C VAL A 194 -8.73 -9.21 -6.70
N GLU A 195 -9.90 -9.85 -6.64
CA GLU A 195 -10.19 -10.86 -5.63
C GLU A 195 -9.27 -12.08 -5.80
N PRO A 196 -8.71 -12.63 -4.71
CA PRO A 196 -7.85 -13.81 -4.76
C PRO A 196 -8.58 -15.03 -5.35
N VAL A 197 -7.82 -15.95 -5.93
CA VAL A 197 -8.38 -17.23 -6.33
C VAL A 197 -8.50 -18.15 -5.11
N ASN A 198 -9.73 -18.43 -4.70
CA ASN A 198 -10.03 -19.26 -3.53
C ASN A 198 -10.63 -20.60 -3.93
N ASP A 199 -9.84 -21.45 -4.60
CA ASP A 199 -10.26 -22.81 -4.99
C ASP A 199 -9.61 -23.92 -4.13
N GLY A 200 -8.86 -23.53 -3.09
CA GLY A 200 -8.16 -24.43 -2.19
C GLY A 200 -6.95 -25.13 -2.80
N LYS A 201 -6.53 -24.76 -4.02
CA LYS A 201 -5.39 -25.38 -4.70
C LYS A 201 -4.12 -24.52 -4.56
N PRO A 202 -2.94 -25.14 -4.42
CA PRO A 202 -1.68 -24.43 -4.54
C PRO A 202 -1.59 -23.69 -5.88
N GLN A 203 -1.10 -22.44 -5.84
CA GLN A 203 -0.87 -21.64 -7.03
C GLN A 203 0.57 -21.77 -7.53
N THR A 204 0.75 -21.67 -8.84
CA THR A 204 2.05 -21.67 -9.51
C THR A 204 2.27 -20.34 -10.22
N CYS A 205 3.53 -19.94 -10.38
CA CYS A 205 3.91 -18.67 -11.01
C CYS A 205 4.28 -18.86 -12.49
N ILE A 206 3.47 -19.63 -13.23
CA ILE A 206 3.69 -19.87 -14.67
C ILE A 206 3.38 -18.60 -15.50
N GLY A 207 2.67 -17.63 -14.91
CA GLY A 207 2.39 -16.31 -15.47
C GLY A 207 1.01 -15.82 -15.06
N ASN A 208 0.77 -14.54 -15.28
CA ASN A 208 -0.49 -13.85 -14.97
C ASN A 208 -0.97 -13.16 -16.25
N PRO A 209 -1.83 -13.80 -17.07
CA PRO A 209 -2.30 -13.19 -18.31
C PRO A 209 -3.12 -11.93 -18.04
N ALA A 210 -2.89 -10.89 -18.85
CA ALA A 210 -3.64 -9.65 -18.78
C ALA A 210 -5.13 -9.90 -19.12
N THR A 211 -6.02 -9.34 -18.30
CA THR A 211 -7.47 -9.51 -18.42
C THR A 211 -8.12 -8.22 -18.91
N PRO A 212 -8.88 -8.24 -20.01
CA PRO A 212 -9.62 -7.07 -20.48
C PRO A 212 -10.63 -6.58 -19.43
N TYR A 213 -10.68 -5.27 -19.23
CA TYR A 213 -11.63 -4.62 -18.33
C TYR A 213 -12.07 -3.28 -18.91
N THR A 214 -13.36 -2.98 -18.89
CA THR A 214 -13.85 -1.65 -19.29
C THR A 214 -14.10 -0.82 -18.04
N LEU A 215 -13.32 0.25 -17.88
CA LEU A 215 -13.61 1.27 -16.87
C LEU A 215 -14.72 2.19 -17.39
N GLU A 216 -15.85 2.18 -16.71
CA GLU A 216 -16.98 3.07 -16.99
C GLU A 216 -16.80 4.41 -16.27
N LEU A 217 -16.92 5.51 -17.01
CA LEU A 217 -16.80 6.88 -16.51
C LEU A 217 -18.15 7.62 -16.52
N ALA A 218 -18.28 8.67 -15.71
CA ALA A 218 -19.42 9.57 -15.74
C ALA A 218 -19.46 10.43 -17.01
N ALA A 219 -18.29 10.73 -17.58
CA ALA A 219 -18.12 11.47 -18.82
C ALA A 219 -17.00 10.87 -19.68
N PRO A 220 -16.94 11.17 -20.99
CA PRO A 220 -15.87 10.68 -21.84
C PRO A 220 -14.48 11.05 -21.33
N LEU A 221 -13.49 10.16 -21.48
CA LEU A 221 -12.11 10.44 -21.03
C LEU A 221 -11.57 11.71 -21.69
N GLY A 222 -11.78 11.86 -23.00
CA GLY A 222 -11.38 13.06 -23.76
C GLY A 222 -9.89 13.32 -23.64
N GLY A 223 -9.52 14.56 -23.28
CA GLY A 223 -8.13 14.95 -23.02
C GLY A 223 -7.66 14.76 -21.58
N ARG A 224 -8.47 14.14 -20.71
CA ARG A 224 -8.10 13.89 -19.32
C ARG A 224 -7.06 12.77 -19.24
N LYS A 225 -6.15 12.88 -18.27
CA LYS A 225 -5.22 11.79 -17.96
C LYS A 225 -5.91 10.67 -17.22
N LEU A 226 -5.60 9.42 -17.54
CA LEU A 226 -5.93 8.29 -16.67
C LEU A 226 -4.72 8.01 -15.76
N VAL A 227 -4.94 7.97 -14.46
CA VAL A 227 -3.89 7.85 -13.44
C VAL A 227 -4.16 6.65 -12.54
N ASN A 228 -3.18 5.75 -12.41
CA ASN A 228 -3.18 4.70 -11.40
C ASN A 228 -2.87 5.31 -10.03
N ALA A 229 -3.88 5.44 -9.18
CA ALA A 229 -3.75 5.87 -7.79
C ALA A 229 -3.54 4.68 -6.82
N GLY A 230 -3.51 3.45 -7.33
CA GLY A 230 -3.13 2.25 -6.59
C GLY A 230 -1.62 2.14 -6.35
N VAL A 231 -0.81 3.05 -6.90
CA VAL A 231 0.65 3.12 -6.72
C VAL A 231 1.08 4.45 -6.11
N HIS A 232 2.27 4.50 -5.50
CA HIS A 232 2.89 5.74 -5.01
C HIS A 232 4.31 5.99 -5.57
N PRO A 233 4.59 7.20 -6.09
CA PRO A 233 3.61 8.22 -6.47
C PRO A 233 2.64 7.68 -7.53
N ALA A 234 1.45 8.29 -7.62
CA ALA A 234 0.46 7.91 -8.64
C ALA A 234 1.06 8.08 -10.04
N SER A 235 0.80 7.13 -10.94
CA SER A 235 1.41 7.10 -12.27
C SER A 235 0.38 7.14 -13.39
N GLU A 236 0.72 7.77 -14.50
CA GLU A 236 -0.14 7.77 -15.69
C GLU A 236 -0.30 6.34 -16.24
N VAL A 237 -1.52 5.98 -16.62
CA VAL A 237 -1.83 4.70 -17.27
C VAL A 237 -1.61 4.88 -18.76
N VAL A 238 -0.66 4.12 -19.30
CA VAL A 238 -0.26 4.17 -20.70
C VAL A 238 -0.48 2.81 -21.37
N ALA A 239 -0.37 2.76 -22.70
CA ALA A 239 -0.30 1.49 -23.41
C ALA A 239 0.96 0.69 -22.99
N PRO A 240 0.90 -0.66 -23.00
CA PRO A 240 2.02 -1.52 -22.60
C PRO A 240 3.25 -1.38 -23.51
#